data_AF-A0A497Q1N6-F1
#
_entry.id   AF-A0A497Q1N6-F1
#
_cell.length_a   1.000
_cell.length_b   1.000
_cell.length_c   1.000
_cell.angle_alpha   90.00
_cell.angle_beta   90.00
_cell.angle_gamma   90.00
#
_symmetry.space_group_name_H-M   'P 1'
#
loop_
_entity.id
_entity.type
_entity.pdbx_description
1 polymer ?
#
loop_
_entity_poly.entity_id
_entity_poly.type
_entity_poly.pdbx_seq_one_letter_code
_entity_poly.pdbx_strand_id
1 'polypeptide(L)'
;ALVDLIGKETDFVRFLRSFRYPISGEFALTSDLARDVDLPGDWGLEIGIMAEMYRNVARKTICQTDLGFYDHKHQPIGSEDKGLTKMTRDILKTLLRILIEEGSFKVSRETLISLRVLYVKNARDSIRKYHADAHYNNLRYDRHKEESMVERFSQQLMNAGISYMRKPVGTRIPDWLRTLSARRKIREQLLDIVIADNK
;
A
#
# COMPACT_ATOMS: atom_id res chain seq x y z
N ALA A 1 4.22 -9.57 -11.90
CA ALA A 1 5.45 -8.79 -11.65
C ALA A 1 6.25 -9.29 -10.43
N LEU A 2 5.82 -9.06 -9.18
CA LEU A 2 6.58 -9.52 -8.00
C LEU A 2 6.69 -11.05 -7.92
N VAL A 3 5.59 -11.77 -8.15
CA VAL A 3 5.59 -13.25 -8.21
C VAL A 3 6.54 -13.74 -9.30
N ASP A 4 6.46 -13.17 -10.51
CA ASP A 4 7.35 -13.51 -11.64
C ASP A 4 8.83 -13.27 -11.29
N LEU A 5 9.14 -12.20 -10.56
CA LEU A 5 10.49 -11.85 -10.14
C LEU A 5 11.03 -12.81 -9.07
N ILE A 6 10.21 -13.14 -8.08
CA ILE A 6 10.57 -14.03 -6.97
C ILE A 6 10.62 -15.49 -7.44
N GLY A 7 9.91 -15.83 -8.52
CA GLY A 7 9.78 -17.18 -9.05
C GLY A 7 8.83 -18.07 -8.24
N LYS A 8 8.26 -17.56 -7.16
CA LYS A 8 7.22 -18.21 -6.35
C LYS A 8 6.30 -17.20 -5.73
N GLU A 9 5.08 -17.63 -5.43
CA GLU A 9 4.15 -16.84 -4.63
C GLU A 9 4.38 -17.15 -3.15
N THR A 10 4.89 -16.17 -2.42
CA THR A 10 5.09 -16.29 -0.96
C THR A 10 3.76 -16.14 -0.23
N ASP A 11 3.68 -16.63 1.01
CA ASP A 11 2.44 -16.62 1.78
C ASP A 11 1.88 -15.21 2.01
N PHE A 12 2.76 -14.23 2.27
CA PHE A 12 2.36 -12.84 2.39
C PHE A 12 1.83 -12.27 1.06
N VAL A 13 2.48 -12.57 -0.06
CA VAL A 13 2.01 -12.12 -1.39
C VAL A 13 0.68 -12.77 -1.75
N ARG A 14 0.51 -14.06 -1.44
CA ARG A 14 -0.76 -14.77 -1.61
C ARG A 14 -1.86 -14.15 -0.77
N PHE A 15 -1.56 -13.83 0.49
CA PHE A 15 -2.46 -13.14 1.39
C PHE A 15 -2.88 -11.78 0.81
N LEU A 16 -1.95 -10.92 0.39
CA LEU A 16 -2.30 -9.64 -0.23
C LEU A 16 -3.17 -9.81 -1.48
N ARG A 17 -2.87 -10.81 -2.32
CA ARG A 17 -3.62 -11.10 -3.55
C ARG A 17 -5.00 -11.71 -3.31
N SER A 18 -5.30 -12.22 -2.11
CA SER A 18 -6.65 -12.70 -1.81
C SER A 18 -7.65 -11.57 -1.57
N PHE A 19 -7.18 -10.31 -1.42
CA PHE A 19 -8.04 -9.14 -1.26
C PHE A 19 -8.24 -8.45 -2.60
N ARG A 20 -9.50 -8.10 -2.91
CA ARG A 20 -9.82 -7.35 -4.13
C ARG A 20 -9.32 -5.90 -4.07
N TYR A 21 -9.33 -5.32 -2.87
CA TYR A 21 -8.92 -3.93 -2.60
C TYR A 21 -7.98 -3.85 -1.39
N PRO A 22 -6.70 -4.28 -1.52
CA PRO A 22 -5.74 -4.31 -0.40
C PRO A 22 -5.30 -2.92 0.08
N ILE A 23 -5.69 -1.85 -0.63
CA ILE A 23 -5.42 -0.45 -0.30
C ILE A 23 -6.73 0.35 -0.08
N SER A 24 -7.79 -0.35 0.36
CA SER A 24 -9.06 0.28 0.71
C SER A 24 -8.89 1.19 1.92
N GLY A 25 -9.42 2.42 1.84
CA GLY A 25 -9.49 3.32 3.00
C GLY A 25 -10.59 2.92 3.99
N GLU A 26 -11.56 2.14 3.52
CA GLU A 26 -12.66 1.60 4.30
C GLU A 26 -12.28 0.23 4.85
N PHE A 27 -12.06 0.17 6.16
CA PHE A 27 -11.84 -1.07 6.91
C PHE A 27 -12.32 -0.89 8.35
N ALA A 28 -12.49 -2.00 9.07
CA ALA A 28 -12.84 -2.00 10.49
C ALA A 28 -11.93 -2.95 11.25
N LEU A 29 -11.56 -2.55 12.47
CA LEU A 29 -10.79 -3.35 13.41
C LEU A 29 -11.52 -3.34 14.75
N THR A 30 -11.40 -4.42 15.52
CA THR A 30 -11.81 -4.39 16.91
C THR A 30 -10.89 -3.48 17.72
N SER A 31 -11.39 -2.90 18.81
CA SER A 31 -10.62 -1.93 19.61
C SER A 31 -9.38 -2.51 20.28
N ASP A 32 -9.39 -3.81 20.56
CA ASP A 32 -8.27 -4.60 21.05
C ASP A 32 -7.19 -4.70 19.98
N LEU A 33 -7.52 -5.14 18.75
CA LEU A 33 -6.56 -5.17 17.65
C LEU A 33 -5.98 -3.79 17.37
N ALA A 34 -6.83 -2.76 17.27
CA ALA A 34 -6.40 -1.38 17.00
C ALA A 34 -5.42 -0.81 18.03
N ARG A 35 -5.35 -1.39 19.24
CA ARG A 35 -4.40 -1.00 20.28
C ARG A 35 -2.98 -1.44 19.96
N ASP A 36 -2.86 -2.61 19.36
CA ASP A 36 -1.60 -3.35 19.25
C ASP A 36 -0.96 -3.21 17.85
N VAL A 37 -1.64 -2.58 16.90
CA VAL A 37 -1.12 -2.35 15.55
C VAL A 37 -0.07 -1.23 15.55
N ASP A 38 1.13 -1.51 15.04
CA ASP A 38 2.16 -0.51 14.76
C ASP A 38 2.20 -0.21 13.25
N LEU A 39 1.98 1.05 12.88
CA LEU A 39 1.64 1.45 11.50
C LEU A 39 2.74 2.30 10.84
N PRO A 40 2.92 2.22 9.51
CA PRO A 40 3.74 3.19 8.80
C PRO A 40 3.06 4.57 8.83
N GLY A 41 3.84 5.63 9.00
CA GLY A 41 3.33 7.01 9.10
C GLY A 41 3.11 7.73 7.76
N ASP A 42 3.03 6.99 6.66
CA ASP A 42 2.90 7.52 5.29
C ASP A 42 1.76 6.82 4.51
N TRP A 43 1.69 7.02 3.20
CA TRP A 43 0.67 6.40 2.33
C TRP A 43 0.80 4.87 2.20
N GLY A 44 1.74 4.24 2.90
CA GLY A 44 1.80 2.80 3.04
C GLY A 44 0.89 2.25 4.14
N LEU A 45 0.05 3.07 4.78
CA LEU A 45 -0.80 2.72 5.91
C LEU A 45 -1.58 1.41 5.69
N GLU A 46 -2.33 1.32 4.60
CA GLU A 46 -3.20 0.18 4.32
C GLU A 46 -2.38 -1.11 4.14
N ILE A 47 -1.28 -1.04 3.40
CA ILE A 47 -0.35 -2.18 3.25
C ILE A 47 0.30 -2.55 4.58
N GLY A 48 0.59 -1.57 5.44
CA GLY A 48 1.08 -1.78 6.79
C GLY A 48 0.05 -2.52 7.66
N ILE A 49 -1.21 -2.09 7.63
CA ILE A 49 -2.32 -2.79 8.30
C ILE A 49 -2.40 -4.23 7.82
N MET A 50 -2.37 -4.45 6.50
CA MET A 50 -2.41 -5.80 5.93
C MET A 50 -1.26 -6.68 6.44
N ALA A 51 -0.05 -6.13 6.58
CA ALA A 51 1.09 -6.85 7.14
C ALA A 51 0.93 -7.18 8.63
N GLU A 52 0.42 -6.22 9.42
CA GLU A 52 0.14 -6.44 10.84
C GLU A 52 -0.96 -7.50 11.04
N MET A 53 -2.02 -7.47 10.23
CA MET A 53 -3.06 -8.49 10.26
C MET A 53 -2.52 -9.85 9.85
N TYR A 54 -1.68 -9.91 8.81
CA TYR A 54 -1.04 -11.15 8.38
C TYR A 54 -0.18 -11.80 9.48
N ARG A 55 0.57 -10.98 10.23
CA ARG A 55 1.48 -11.46 11.28
C ARG A 55 0.76 -11.86 12.57
N ASN A 56 -0.21 -11.06 12.99
CA ASN A 56 -0.73 -11.11 14.36
C ASN A 56 -2.14 -11.70 14.46
N VAL A 57 -2.83 -11.89 13.34
CA VAL A 57 -4.24 -12.29 13.34
C VAL A 57 -4.43 -13.62 12.60
N ALA A 58 -5.23 -14.51 13.19
CA ALA A 58 -5.57 -15.77 12.56
C ALA A 58 -6.37 -15.53 11.27
N ARG A 59 -5.92 -16.06 10.13
CA ARG A 59 -6.54 -15.81 8.80
C ARG A 59 -8.05 -16.03 8.77
N LYS A 60 -8.58 -16.98 9.56
CA LYS A 60 -10.01 -17.29 9.66
C LYS A 60 -10.87 -16.17 10.28
N THR A 61 -10.26 -15.19 10.93
CA THR A 61 -10.94 -14.03 11.53
C THR A 61 -10.81 -12.77 10.69
N ILE A 62 -10.15 -12.85 9.53
CA ILE A 62 -10.02 -11.75 8.59
C ILE A 62 -11.03 -11.99 7.46
N CYS A 63 -11.82 -10.97 7.13
CA CYS A 63 -12.78 -11.03 6.03
C CYS A 63 -12.68 -9.78 5.16
N GLN A 64 -13.24 -9.87 3.95
CA GLN A 64 -13.53 -8.73 3.10
C GLN A 64 -15.02 -8.79 2.75
N THR A 65 -15.65 -7.63 2.64
CA THR A 65 -17.05 -7.53 2.20
C THR A 65 -17.13 -6.59 1.02
N ASP A 66 -18.07 -6.86 0.12
CA ASP A 66 -18.41 -5.92 -0.94
C ASP A 66 -19.24 -4.78 -0.35
N LEU A 67 -18.83 -3.54 -0.63
CA LEU A 67 -19.55 -2.32 -0.23
C LEU A 67 -20.40 -1.76 -1.38
N GLY A 68 -20.39 -2.40 -2.55
CA GLY A 68 -21.07 -1.95 -3.75
C GLY A 68 -20.30 -0.85 -4.47
N PHE A 69 -21.01 0.21 -4.87
CA PHE A 69 -20.40 1.33 -5.59
C PHE A 69 -19.74 2.31 -4.61
N TYR A 70 -18.49 2.64 -4.89
CA TYR A 70 -17.74 3.62 -4.14
C TYR A 70 -17.23 4.70 -5.10
N ASP A 71 -17.72 5.92 -4.91
CA ASP A 71 -17.21 7.10 -5.61
C ASP A 71 -16.27 7.86 -4.68
N HIS A 72 -15.10 8.21 -5.19
CA HIS A 72 -14.09 8.90 -4.41
C HIS A 72 -13.43 9.99 -5.23
N LYS A 73 -12.83 10.94 -4.50
CA LYS A 73 -12.07 12.02 -5.13
C LYS A 73 -10.92 11.43 -5.96
N HIS A 74 -10.97 11.65 -7.27
CA HIS A 74 -9.88 11.27 -8.17
C HIS A 74 -8.65 12.14 -7.92
N GLN A 75 -7.56 11.51 -7.48
CA GLN A 75 -6.29 12.18 -7.31
C GLN A 75 -5.57 12.34 -8.66
N PRO A 76 -4.96 13.50 -8.93
CA PRO A 76 -4.14 13.65 -10.12
C PRO A 76 -2.87 12.79 -10.01
N ILE A 77 -2.25 12.50 -11.15
CA ILE A 77 -0.93 11.82 -11.19
C ILE A 77 0.10 12.56 -10.31
N GLY A 78 0.03 13.90 -10.33
CA GLY A 78 0.84 14.77 -9.49
C GLY A 78 2.33 14.80 -9.87
N SER A 79 3.11 15.47 -9.02
CA SER A 79 4.58 15.53 -9.10
C SER A 79 5.21 14.51 -8.14
N GLU A 80 6.54 14.47 -8.07
CA GLU A 80 7.26 13.55 -7.18
C GLU A 80 6.79 13.58 -5.71
N ASP A 81 6.29 14.73 -5.23
CA ASP A 81 5.86 14.92 -3.84
C ASP A 81 4.35 15.10 -3.65
N LYS A 82 3.53 14.91 -4.70
CA LYS A 82 2.07 15.05 -4.60
C LYS A 82 1.33 14.03 -5.47
N GLY A 83 0.08 13.75 -5.13
CA GLY A 83 -0.78 12.87 -5.91
C GLY A 83 -0.30 11.42 -5.99
N LEU A 84 -0.71 10.72 -7.06
CA LEU A 84 -0.48 9.28 -7.22
C LEU A 84 1.00 8.91 -7.30
N THR A 85 1.86 9.83 -7.76
CA THR A 85 3.31 9.60 -7.85
C THR A 85 3.92 9.45 -6.45
N LYS A 86 3.60 10.35 -5.51
CA LYS A 86 4.02 10.23 -4.10
C LYS A 86 3.43 8.98 -3.45
N MET A 87 2.14 8.72 -3.66
CA MET A 87 1.48 7.54 -3.11
C MET A 87 2.17 6.25 -3.57
N THR A 88 2.45 6.12 -4.87
CA THR A 88 3.15 4.96 -5.44
C THR A 88 4.53 4.76 -4.80
N ARG A 89 5.29 5.85 -4.61
CA ARG A 89 6.62 5.82 -3.97
C ARG A 89 6.52 5.31 -2.52
N ASP A 90 5.60 5.85 -1.74
CA ASP A 90 5.46 5.57 -0.32
C ASP A 90 4.92 4.13 -0.11
N ILE A 91 3.89 3.72 -0.87
CA ILE A 91 3.35 2.35 -0.87
C ILE A 91 4.44 1.35 -1.23
N LEU A 92 5.22 1.61 -2.28
CA LEU A 92 6.28 0.70 -2.70
C LEU A 92 7.37 0.55 -1.64
N LYS A 93 7.80 1.64 -1.01
CA LYS A 93 8.79 1.58 0.08
C LYS A 93 8.29 0.71 1.23
N THR A 94 7.03 0.87 1.61
CA THR A 94 6.40 0.07 2.67
C THR A 94 6.29 -1.39 2.26
N LEU A 95 5.87 -1.68 1.02
CA LEU A 95 5.81 -3.05 0.50
C LEU A 95 7.19 -3.72 0.46
N LEU A 96 8.23 -3.03 -0.02
CA LEU A 96 9.59 -3.56 -0.05
C LEU A 96 10.12 -3.89 1.35
N ARG A 97 9.84 -3.02 2.33
CA ARG A 97 10.17 -3.27 3.74
C ARG A 97 9.52 -4.55 4.23
N ILE A 98 8.20 -4.66 4.09
CA ILE A 98 7.45 -5.80 4.59
C ILE A 98 7.94 -7.09 3.92
N LEU A 99 8.17 -7.08 2.61
CA LEU A 99 8.70 -8.25 1.89
C LEU A 99 10.07 -8.70 2.39
N ILE A 100 10.92 -7.77 2.85
CA ILE A 100 12.20 -8.09 3.50
C ILE A 100 11.98 -8.66 4.91
N GLU A 101 11.11 -8.03 5.71
CA GLU A 101 10.77 -8.47 7.07
C GLU A 101 10.20 -9.90 7.07
N GLU A 102 9.36 -10.23 6.09
CA GLU A 102 8.81 -11.58 5.86
C GLU A 102 9.81 -12.55 5.20
N GLY A 103 11.08 -12.18 5.05
CA GLY A 103 12.16 -13.02 4.52
C GLY A 103 12.01 -13.42 3.05
N SER A 104 11.11 -12.77 2.33
CA SER A 104 10.65 -13.18 0.99
C SER A 104 11.36 -12.48 -0.15
N PHE A 105 12.13 -11.42 0.13
CA PHE A 105 12.70 -10.55 -0.89
C PHE A 105 14.04 -9.93 -0.46
N LYS A 106 14.95 -9.75 -1.43
CA LYS A 106 16.18 -8.96 -1.27
C LYS A 106 16.14 -7.81 -2.25
N VAL A 107 16.31 -6.59 -1.75
CA VAL A 107 16.34 -5.39 -2.60
C VAL A 107 17.77 -5.15 -3.07
N SER A 108 17.97 -5.20 -4.38
CA SER A 108 19.19 -4.77 -5.08
C SER A 108 18.83 -3.95 -6.31
N ARG A 109 19.81 -3.25 -6.90
CA ARG A 109 19.58 -2.49 -8.14
C ARG A 109 19.10 -3.40 -9.27
N GLU A 110 19.66 -4.59 -9.39
CA GLU A 110 19.31 -5.60 -10.40
C GLU A 110 17.87 -6.06 -10.22
N THR A 111 17.47 -6.34 -8.97
CA THR A 111 16.08 -6.74 -8.66
C THR A 111 15.08 -5.65 -9.02
N LEU A 112 15.43 -4.37 -8.81
CA LEU A 112 14.58 -3.22 -9.15
C LEU A 112 14.46 -3.02 -10.66
N ILE A 113 15.56 -3.21 -11.41
CA ILE A 113 15.53 -3.16 -12.88
C ILE A 113 14.62 -4.26 -13.42
N SER A 114 14.79 -5.50 -12.96
CA SER A 114 13.94 -6.62 -13.35
C SER A 114 12.48 -6.39 -12.96
N LEU A 115 12.22 -5.88 -11.76
CA LEU A 115 10.87 -5.53 -11.32
C LEU A 115 10.22 -4.49 -12.23
N ARG A 116 10.96 -3.44 -12.63
CA ARG A 116 10.47 -2.41 -13.55
C ARG A 116 10.08 -3.00 -14.91
N VAL A 117 10.94 -3.83 -15.49
CA VAL A 117 10.66 -4.49 -16.79
C VAL A 117 9.41 -5.37 -16.69
N LEU A 118 9.32 -6.19 -15.64
CA LEU A 118 8.17 -7.06 -15.42
C LEU A 118 6.89 -6.27 -15.14
N TYR A 119 6.98 -5.17 -14.39
CA TYR A 119 5.85 -4.27 -14.15
C TYR A 119 5.31 -3.69 -15.46
N VAL A 120 6.18 -3.13 -16.30
CA VAL A 120 5.77 -2.55 -17.60
C VAL A 120 5.16 -3.61 -18.51
N LYS A 121 5.72 -4.83 -18.56
CA LYS A 121 5.13 -5.95 -19.31
C LYS A 121 3.71 -6.26 -18.83
N ASN A 122 3.54 -6.54 -17.54
CA ASN A 122 2.24 -6.88 -16.95
C ASN A 122 1.21 -5.73 -17.11
N ALA A 123 1.66 -4.48 -17.00
CA ALA A 123 0.81 -3.31 -17.16
C ALA A 123 0.34 -3.15 -18.60
N ARG A 124 1.20 -3.37 -19.60
CA ARG A 124 0.80 -3.38 -21.03
C ARG A 124 -0.20 -4.48 -21.35
N ASP A 125 -0.06 -5.64 -20.75
CA ASP A 125 -1.03 -6.74 -20.91
C ASP A 125 -2.39 -6.37 -20.30
N SER A 126 -2.38 -5.74 -19.13
CA SER A 126 -3.59 -5.24 -18.46
C SER A 126 -4.27 -4.14 -19.27
N ILE A 127 -3.52 -3.15 -19.77
CA ILE A 127 -4.04 -2.07 -20.62
C ILE A 127 -4.69 -2.63 -21.87
N ARG A 128 -4.06 -3.61 -22.53
CA ARG A 128 -4.63 -4.26 -23.72
C ARG A 128 -5.96 -4.97 -23.39
N LYS A 129 -6.00 -5.71 -22.28
CA LYS A 129 -7.20 -6.41 -21.83
C LYS A 129 -8.34 -5.43 -21.52
N TYR A 130 -8.09 -4.40 -20.72
CA TYR A 130 -9.11 -3.44 -20.31
C TYR A 130 -9.53 -2.50 -21.43
N HIS A 131 -8.65 -2.19 -22.38
CA HIS A 131 -9.04 -1.49 -23.60
C HIS A 131 -10.05 -2.32 -24.43
N ALA A 132 -9.81 -3.62 -24.60
CA ALA A 132 -10.75 -4.50 -25.31
C ALA A 132 -12.09 -4.62 -24.57
N ASP A 133 -12.06 -4.76 -23.25
CA ASP A 133 -13.25 -4.81 -22.40
C ASP A 133 -14.06 -3.52 -22.46
N ALA A 134 -13.40 -2.37 -22.33
CA ALA A 134 -14.05 -1.07 -22.46
C ALA A 134 -14.65 -0.86 -23.86
N HIS A 135 -13.94 -1.25 -24.91
CA HIS A 135 -14.44 -1.14 -26.28
C HIS A 135 -15.70 -2.00 -26.49
N TYR A 136 -15.71 -3.24 -26.00
CA TYR A 136 -16.87 -4.12 -26.08
C TYR A 136 -18.08 -3.56 -25.33
N ASN A 137 -17.86 -2.93 -24.18
CA ASN A 137 -18.91 -2.32 -23.35
C ASN A 137 -19.23 -0.86 -23.72
N ASN A 138 -18.70 -0.35 -24.83
CA ASN A 138 -18.87 1.04 -25.29
C ASN A 138 -18.48 2.11 -24.23
N LEU A 139 -17.47 1.81 -23.43
CA LEU A 139 -16.89 2.70 -22.42
C LEU A 139 -15.73 3.49 -23.01
N ARG A 140 -15.61 4.77 -22.61
CA ARG A 140 -14.48 5.62 -23.02
C ARG A 140 -13.20 5.15 -22.31
N TYR A 141 -12.20 4.77 -23.09
CA TYR A 141 -10.89 4.34 -22.59
C TYR A 141 -9.76 5.08 -23.31
N ASP A 142 -8.95 5.82 -22.58
CA ASP A 142 -7.80 6.55 -23.13
C ASP A 142 -6.52 5.74 -22.94
N ARG A 143 -6.18 4.94 -23.96
CA ARG A 143 -5.00 4.08 -23.91
C ARG A 143 -3.69 4.86 -23.75
N HIS A 144 -3.57 6.02 -24.39
CA HIS A 144 -2.34 6.81 -24.31
C HIS A 144 -2.13 7.37 -22.89
N LYS A 145 -3.21 7.82 -22.25
CA LYS A 145 -3.19 8.26 -20.86
C LYS A 145 -2.79 7.12 -19.92
N GLU A 146 -3.34 5.93 -20.10
CA GLU A 146 -2.98 4.74 -19.31
C GLU A 146 -1.50 4.37 -19.47
N GLU A 147 -1.00 4.32 -20.71
CA GLU A 147 0.42 4.02 -20.98
C GLU A 147 1.35 5.09 -20.36
N SER A 148 0.95 6.37 -20.43
CA SER A 148 1.69 7.48 -19.81
C SER A 148 1.73 7.39 -18.28
N MET A 149 0.66 6.90 -17.65
CA MET A 149 0.62 6.66 -16.20
C MET A 149 1.57 5.53 -15.80
N VAL A 150 1.53 4.42 -16.54
CA VAL A 150 2.44 3.27 -16.33
C VAL A 150 3.89 3.69 -16.45
N GLU A 151 4.25 4.51 -17.43
CA GLU A 151 5.62 5.01 -17.59
C GLU A 151 6.07 5.80 -16.36
N ARG A 152 5.23 6.72 -15.86
CA ARG A 152 5.51 7.52 -14.67
C ARG A 152 5.65 6.66 -13.41
N PHE A 153 4.76 5.71 -13.18
CA PHE A 153 4.84 4.80 -12.03
C PHE A 153 6.04 3.86 -12.14
N SER A 154 6.42 3.43 -13.35
CA SER A 154 7.62 2.61 -13.56
C SER A 154 8.90 3.34 -13.14
N GLN A 155 8.94 4.66 -13.29
CA GLN A 155 10.07 5.47 -12.83
C GLN A 155 10.14 5.51 -11.30
N GLN A 156 8.98 5.51 -10.62
CA GLN A 156 8.93 5.44 -9.16
C GLN A 156 9.45 4.12 -8.62
N LEU A 157 9.36 3.00 -9.36
CA LEU A 157 9.97 1.73 -8.92
C LEU A 157 11.48 1.89 -8.66
N MET A 158 12.18 2.59 -9.56
CA MET A 158 13.61 2.85 -9.43
C MET A 158 13.89 3.90 -8.36
N ASN A 159 13.20 5.04 -8.41
CA ASN A 159 13.46 6.16 -7.51
C ASN A 159 13.17 5.79 -6.05
N ALA A 160 12.03 5.15 -5.80
CA ALA A 160 11.62 4.70 -4.47
C ALA A 160 12.54 3.59 -3.96
N GLY A 161 12.89 2.61 -4.81
CA GLY A 161 13.78 1.51 -4.44
C GLY A 161 15.19 1.98 -4.10
N ILE A 162 15.76 2.91 -4.88
CA ILE A 162 17.06 3.53 -4.57
C ILE A 162 16.97 4.36 -3.28
N SER A 163 15.90 5.13 -3.11
CA SER A 163 15.66 5.89 -1.87
C SER A 163 15.54 4.96 -0.65
N TYR A 164 14.86 3.83 -0.80
CA TYR A 164 14.74 2.80 0.24
C TYR A 164 16.11 2.20 0.60
N MET A 165 16.94 1.83 -0.39
CA MET A 165 18.28 1.30 -0.13
C MET A 165 19.17 2.29 0.64
N ARG A 166 18.98 3.61 0.45
CA ARG A 166 19.72 4.64 1.19
C ARG A 166 19.20 4.87 2.61
N LYS A 167 17.88 4.92 2.77
CA LYS A 167 17.21 5.12 4.06
C LYS A 167 16.13 4.06 4.22
N PRO A 168 16.51 2.85 4.67
CA PRO A 168 15.56 1.76 4.74
C PRO A 168 14.60 1.96 5.89
N VAL A 169 14.85 2.79 6.90
CA VAL A 169 13.94 3.01 8.05
C VAL A 169 13.09 4.28 7.84
N GLY A 170 11.77 4.11 7.87
CA GLY A 170 10.79 5.20 7.78
C GLY A 170 10.18 5.55 9.14
N THR A 171 9.41 6.63 9.17
CA THR A 171 8.63 7.02 10.36
C THR A 171 7.49 6.03 10.57
N ARG A 172 7.33 5.56 11.80
CA ARG A 172 6.21 4.72 12.21
C ARG A 172 5.33 5.45 13.22
N ILE A 173 4.04 5.18 13.17
CA ILE A 173 3.08 5.52 14.21
C ILE A 173 3.12 4.36 15.21
N PRO A 174 3.71 4.57 16.40
CA PRO A 174 3.85 3.50 17.38
C PRO A 174 2.49 3.01 17.87
N ASP A 175 2.43 1.75 18.30
CA ASP A 175 1.27 1.19 18.97
C ASP A 175 0.91 1.96 20.25
N TRP A 176 -0.28 1.70 20.80
CA TRP A 176 -0.76 2.41 21.98
C TRP A 176 0.01 2.05 23.25
N LEU A 177 0.57 0.85 23.37
CA LEU A 177 1.36 0.44 24.54
C LEU A 177 2.66 1.25 24.61
N ARG A 178 3.37 1.37 23.48
CA ARG A 178 4.56 2.20 23.34
C ARG A 178 4.24 3.68 23.55
N THR A 179 3.12 4.15 23.00
CA THR A 179 2.66 5.53 23.19
C THR A 179 2.36 5.84 24.65
N LEU A 180 1.65 4.95 25.36
CA LEU A 180 1.34 5.09 26.79
C LEU A 180 2.59 5.01 27.68
N SER A 181 3.54 4.16 27.31
CA SER A 181 4.84 4.08 27.99
C SER A 181 5.61 5.41 27.88
N ALA A 182 5.65 6.00 26.70
CA ALA A 182 6.32 7.28 26.48
C ALA A 182 5.54 8.49 27.04
N ARG A 183 4.20 8.45 27.04
CA ARG A 183 3.33 9.55 27.46
C ARG A 183 2.11 9.03 28.22
N ARG A 184 2.32 8.73 29.52
CA ARG A 184 1.29 8.13 30.40
C ARG A 184 -0.07 8.82 30.39
N LYS A 185 -0.11 10.16 30.33
CA LYS A 185 -1.34 10.96 30.39
C LYS A 185 -1.98 11.26 29.03
N ILE A 186 -1.58 10.57 27.97
CA ILE A 186 -2.03 10.91 26.61
C ILE A 186 -3.53 10.75 26.42
N ARG A 187 -4.17 9.78 27.10
CA ARG A 187 -5.61 9.55 26.97
C ARG A 187 -6.42 10.69 27.57
N GLU A 188 -6.02 11.13 28.76
CA GLU A 188 -6.61 12.27 29.46
C GLU A 188 -6.41 13.54 28.63
N GLN A 189 -5.21 13.76 28.10
CA GLN A 189 -4.92 14.93 27.27
C GLN A 189 -5.73 14.95 25.97
N LEU A 190 -5.93 13.80 25.32
CA LEU A 190 -6.80 13.70 24.14
C LEU A 190 -8.27 13.96 24.51
N LEU A 191 -8.73 13.44 25.65
CA LEU A 191 -10.08 13.70 26.15
C LEU A 191 -10.29 15.19 26.43
N ASP A 192 -9.34 15.84 27.10
CA ASP A 192 -9.41 17.26 27.42
C ASP A 192 -9.51 18.12 26.16
N ILE A 193 -8.74 17.78 25.11
CA ILE A 193 -8.81 18.45 23.80
C ILE A 193 -10.21 18.28 23.18
N VAL A 194 -10.75 17.06 23.16
CA VAL A 194 -12.08 16.79 22.59
C VAL A 194 -13.18 17.51 23.37
N ILE A 195 -13.08 17.58 24.71
CA ILE A 195 -14.02 18.34 25.53
C ILE A 195 -13.92 19.83 25.25
N ALA A 196 -12.70 20.37 25.07
CA ALA A 196 -12.51 21.78 24.76
C ALA A 196 -13.03 22.16 23.37
N ASP A 197 -12.83 21.31 22.35
CA ASP A 197 -13.30 21.54 20.98
C ASP A 197 -14.84 21.44 20.85
N ASN A 198 -15.50 20.69 21.73
CA ASN A 198 -16.95 20.54 21.74
C ASN A 198 -17.69 21.58 22.61
N LYS A 199 -16.96 22.52 23.24
CA LYS A 199 -17.54 23.67 23.95
C LYS A 199 -17.77 24.83 22.98
#